data_AF-A0A0L1JQV5-F1
#
_entry.id   AF-A0A0L1JQV5-F1
#
_cell.length_a   1.000
_cell.length_b   1.000
_cell.length_c   1.000
_cell.angle_alpha   90.00
_cell.angle_beta   90.00
_cell.angle_gamma   90.00
#
_symmetry.space_group_name_H-M   'P 1'
#
loop_
_entity.id
_entity.type
_entity.pdbx_description
1 polymer ?
#
loop_
_entity_poly.entity_id
_entity_poly.type
_entity_poly.pdbx_seq_one_letter_code
_entity_poly.pdbx_strand_id
1 'polypeptide(L)' 'MMAMITMILGGVLGFVAGLSGWLGFGLSAGAAFGLYLGISVGLPLLVIGISLLRASDAPGRAELRAQG' A
#
# COMPACT_ATOMS: atom_id res chain seq x y z
N MET A 1 -7.23 -0.30 -12.31
CA MET A 1 -5.86 -0.42 -12.84
C MET A 1 -4.79 -0.05 -11.80
N MET A 2 -4.88 1.13 -11.16
CA MET A 2 -3.91 1.58 -10.15
C MET A 2 -3.70 0.58 -8.99
N ALA A 3 -4.79 0.04 -8.42
CA ALA A 3 -4.72 -0.95 -7.33
C ALA A 3 -3.99 -2.25 -7.70
N MET A 4 -4.11 -2.68 -8.96
CA MET A 4 -3.45 -3.89 -9.47
C MET A 4 -1.95 -3.65 -9.62
N ILE A 5 -1.56 -2.48 -10.13
CA ILE A 5 -0.15 -2.06 -10.25
C ILE A 5 0.50 -1.97 -8.87
N THR A 6 -0.20 -1.40 -7.88
CA THR A 6 0.31 -1.29 -6.50
C THR A 6 0.38 -2.65 -5.80
N MET A 7 -0.49 -3.60 -6.17
CA MET A 7 -0.39 -4.98 -5.68
C MET A 7 0.84 -5.69 -6.24
N ILE A 8 1.09 -5.56 -7.55
CA ILE A 8 2.27 -6.16 -8.20
C ILE A 8 3.55 -5.53 -7.64
N LEU A 9 3.62 -4.20 -7.57
CA LEU A 9 4.77 -3.49 -7.00
C LEU A 9 4.96 -3.80 -5.51
N GLY A 10 3.88 -3.84 -4.72
CA GLY A 10 3.92 -4.22 -3.31
C GLY A 10 4.42 -5.64 -3.11
N GLY A 11 3.99 -6.57 -3.96
CA GLY A 11 4.46 -7.96 -3.96
C GLY A 11 5.95 -8.09 -4.24
N VAL A 12 6.44 -7.43 -5.30
CA VAL A 12 7.86 -7.44 -5.66
C VAL A 12 8.70 -6.78 -4.56
N LEU A 13 8.29 -5.60 -4.07
CA LEU A 13 9.00 -4.90 -2.99
C LEU A 13 9.01 -5.70 -1.68
N GLY A 14 7.88 -6.30 -1.32
CA GLY A 14 7.77 -7.15 -0.14
C GLY A 14 8.65 -8.38 -0.24
N PHE A 15 8.73 -8.99 -1.43
CA PHE A 15 9.56 -10.16 -1.66
C PHE A 15 11.04 -9.81 -1.54
N VAL A 16 11.46 -8.72 -2.20
CA VAL A 16 12.85 -8.22 -2.11
C VAL A 16 13.21 -7.88 -0.67
N ALA A 17 12.37 -7.14 0.03
CA ALA A 17 12.64 -6.74 1.41
C ALA A 17 12.65 -7.94 2.38
N GLY A 18 11.76 -8.91 2.20
CA GLY A 18 11.75 -10.16 2.94
C GLY A 18 13.01 -10.99 2.70
N LEU A 19 13.42 -11.14 1.43
CA LEU A 19 14.64 -11.88 1.07
C LEU A 19 15.90 -11.19 1.60
N SER A 20 16.01 -9.87 1.40
CA SER A 20 17.14 -9.08 1.89
C SER A 20 17.20 -9.08 3.41
N GLY A 21 16.05 -9.07 4.09
CA GLY A 21 15.97 -9.22 5.53
C GLY A 21 16.45 -10.58 6.02
N TRP A 22 16.03 -11.65 5.34
CA TRP A 22 16.42 -13.01 5.67
C TRP A 22 17.91 -13.27 5.42
N LEU A 23 18.41 -12.94 4.22
CA LEU A 23 19.78 -13.20 3.77
C LEU A 23 20.80 -12.19 4.30
N GLY A 24 20.40 -10.92 4.40
CA GLY A 24 21.31 -9.82 4.73
C GLY A 24 21.35 -9.47 6.21
N PHE A 25 20.23 -9.65 6.93
CA PHE A 25 20.10 -9.26 8.34
C PHE A 25 19.85 -10.43 9.29
N GLY A 26 19.81 -11.67 8.78
CA GLY A 26 19.60 -12.86 9.60
C GLY A 26 18.22 -12.89 10.28
N LEU A 27 17.22 -12.20 9.70
CA LEU A 27 15.86 -12.26 10.21
C LEU A 27 15.35 -13.70 10.21
N SER A 28 14.58 -14.08 11.22
CA SER A 28 13.89 -15.38 11.21
C SER A 28 12.95 -15.48 10.01
N ALA A 29 12.77 -16.69 9.47
CA ALA A 29 11.88 -16.94 8.33
C ALA A 29 10.46 -16.40 8.57
N GLY A 30 9.97 -16.47 9.82
CA GLY A 30 8.67 -15.88 10.19
C GLY A 30 8.63 -14.36 10.09
N ALA A 31 9.72 -13.67 10.46
CA ALA A 31 9.82 -12.22 10.37
C ALA A 31 9.99 -11.76 8.91
N ALA A 32 10.78 -12.47 8.11
CA ALA A 32 10.92 -12.21 6.68
C ALA A 32 9.60 -12.40 5.92
N PHE A 33 8.85 -13.45 6.26
CA PHE A 33 7.52 -13.69 5.70
C PHE A 33 6.50 -12.64 6.15
N GLY A 34 6.55 -12.22 7.43
CA GLY A 34 5.74 -11.11 7.93
C GLY A 34 6.03 -9.80 7.21
N LEU A 35 7.29 -9.53 6.90
CA LEU A 35 7.72 -8.34 6.17
C LEU A 35 7.26 -8.37 4.71
N TYR A 36 7.34 -9.54 4.06
CA TYR A 36 6.75 -9.77 2.74
C TYR A 36 5.25 -9.49 2.72
N LEU A 37 4.49 -10.09 3.65
CA LEU A 37 3.03 -9.90 3.72
C LEU A 37 2.66 -8.45 4.07
N GLY A 38 3.37 -7.84 5.01
CA GLY A 38 3.13 -6.47 5.45
C GLY A 38 3.28 -5.46 4.31
N ILE A 39 4.32 -5.62 3.49
CA ILE A 39 4.56 -4.72 2.34
C ILE A 39 3.61 -5.08 1.20
N SER A 40 3.40 -6.36 0.90
CA SER A 40 2.53 -6.81 -0.21
C SER A 40 1.07 -6.42 -0.03
N VAL A 41 0.57 -6.41 1.22
CA VAL A 41 -0.83 -6.12 1.55
C VAL A 41 -1.00 -4.68 2.05
N GLY A 42 -0.03 -4.14 2.77
CA GLY A 42 -0.09 -2.79 3.36
C GLY A 42 -0.05 -1.68 2.31
N LEU A 43 0.80 -1.80 1.29
CA LEU A 43 0.89 -0.81 0.20
C LEU A 43 -0.43 -0.64 -0.58
N PRO A 44 -1.09 -1.72 -1.07
CA PRO A 44 -2.37 -1.58 -1.76
C PRO A 44 -3.48 -1.08 -0.82
N LEU A 45 -3.52 -1.51 0.44
CA LEU A 45 -4.48 -1.00 1.42
C LEU A 45 -4.30 0.51 1.67
N LEU A 46 -3.06 0.98 1.79
CA LEU A 46 -2.76 2.40 1.96
C LEU A 46 -3.25 3.23 0.76
N VAL A 47 -2.99 2.75 -0.45
CA VAL A 47 -3.43 3.43 -1.68
C VAL A 47 -4.96 3.46 -1.77
N ILE A 48 -5.63 2.38 -1.41
CA ILE A 48 -7.10 2.33 -1.35
C ILE A 48 -7.61 3.35 -0.31
N GLY A 49 -7.04 3.36 0.90
CA GLY A 49 -7.42 4.30 1.95
C GLY A 49 -7.29 5.77 1.54
N ILE A 50 -6.16 6.14 0.93
CA ILE A 50 -5.94 7.50 0.42
C ILE A 50 -6.92 7.82 -0.72
N SER A 51 -7.21 6.86 -1.60
CA SER A 51 -8.16 7.05 -2.70
C SER A 51 -9.57 7.30 -2.18
N LEU A 52 -9.98 6.57 -1.14
CA LEU A 52 -11.27 6.78 -0.48
C LEU A 52 -11.32 8.11 0.26
N LEU A 53 -10.28 8.48 1.00
CA LEU A 53 -10.23 9.77 1.70
C LEU A 53 -10.39 10.94 0.73
N ARG A 54 -9.68 10.91 -0.41
CA ARG A 54 -9.82 11.92 -1.46
C ARG A 54 -11.20 11.93 -2.11
N ALA A 55 -11.85 10.78 -2.23
CA ALA A 55 -13.22 10.70 -2.73
C ALA A 55 -14.22 11.29 -1.72
N SER A 56 -13.97 11.15 -0.42
CA SER A 56 -14.78 11.74 0.65
C SER A 56 -14.67 13.28 0.71
N ASP A 57 -13.51 13.84 0.35
CA ASP A 57 -13.29 15.30 0.32
C ASP A 57 -13.87 15.98 -0.94
N ALA A 58 -14.11 15.22 -2.01
CA ALA A 58 -14.66 15.72 -3.26
C ALA A 58 -16.08 16.33 -3.17
N PRO A 59 -17.07 15.74 -2.46
CA PRO A 59 -18.43 16.28 -2.39
C PRO A 59 -18.51 17.67 -1.74
N GLY A 60 -17.78 17.92 -0.65
CA GLY A 60 -17.81 19.23 0.04
C GLY A 60 -17.27 20.39 -0.81
N ARG A 61 -16.35 20.10 -1.75
CA ARG A 61 -15.80 21.11 -2.67
C ARG A 61 -16.73 21.45 -3.82
N ALA A 62 -17.64 20.54 -4.18
CA ALA A 62 -18.64 20.76 -5.23
C ALA A 62 -19.80 21.63 -4.72
N GLU A 63 -20.26 21.42 -3.48
CA GLU A 63 -21.29 22.26 -2.86
C GLU A 63 -20.84 23.72 -2.68
N LEU A 64 -19.60 23.94 -2.24
CA LEU A 64 -19.04 25.29 -2.09
C LEU A 64 -18.91 26.06 -3.42
N ARG A 65 -18.80 25.34 -4.55
CA ARG A 65 -18.77 25.93 -5.90
C ARG A 65 -20.15 26.15 -6.51
N ALA A 66 -21.18 25.46 -6.01
CA ALA A 66 -22.55 25.63 -6.46
C ALA A 66 -23.30 26.77 -5.74
N GLN A 67 -22.72 27.29 -4.64
CA GLN A 67 -23.29 28.35 -3.81
C GLN A 67 -22.68 29.75 -4.04
N GLY A 68 -21.68 29.88 -4.91
CA GLY A 68 -21.06 31.15 -5.29
C GLY A 68 -21.27 31.45 -6.76
#